data_AF-A0A559JEU5-F1
#
_entry.id   AF-A0A559JEU5-F1
#
_cell.length_a   1.000
_cell.length_b   1.000
_cell.length_c   1.000
_cell.angle_alpha   90.00
_cell.angle_beta   90.00
_cell.angle_gamma   90.00
#
_symmetry.space_group_name_H-M   'P 1'
#
loop_
_entity.id
_entity.type
_entity.pdbx_description
1 polymer ?
#
loop_
_entity_poly.entity_id
_entity_poly.type
_entity_poly.pdbx_seq_one_letter_code
_entity_poly.pdbx_strand_id
1 'polypeptide(L)'
;MLSFSSVSGSEIAVNIQGNDEIAASVHPPQITLYGDSGTLILTGFFTNGYTVSKLCAGGREPEILPVPQRLLDEMPDSGDPVQNMWSALARDFIADIQGEQHRPYLTFYDGYIYQSAIDAIRCGNGWRKLGL
;
A
#
# COMPACT_ATOMS: atom_id res chain seq x y z
N MET A 1 -3.74 9.18 12.50
CA MET A 1 -2.81 8.05 12.71
C MET A 1 -3.27 6.99 11.72
N LEU A 2 -2.44 6.56 10.77
CA LEU A 2 -2.82 5.45 9.89
C LEU A 2 -2.77 4.18 10.75
N SER A 3 -3.94 3.64 11.11
CA SER A 3 -4.04 2.40 11.89
C SER A 3 -4.02 1.22 10.95
N PHE A 4 -3.00 0.37 11.05
CA PHE A 4 -2.94 -0.90 10.34
C PHE A 4 -3.47 -2.00 11.25
N SER A 5 -4.52 -2.68 10.80
CA SER A 5 -5.10 -3.81 11.52
C SER A 5 -4.59 -5.11 10.92
N SER A 6 -4.13 -6.01 11.77
CA SER A 6 -3.86 -7.40 11.39
C SER A 6 -5.12 -8.10 10.90
N VAL A 7 -4.95 -9.26 10.25
CA VAL A 7 -6.07 -10.16 9.88
C VAL A 7 -6.89 -10.58 11.11
N SER A 8 -6.31 -10.54 12.32
CA SER A 8 -6.99 -10.80 13.60
C SER A 8 -7.62 -9.56 14.24
N GLY A 9 -7.58 -8.39 13.59
CA GLY A 9 -8.14 -7.14 14.10
C GLY A 9 -7.28 -6.41 15.14
N SER A 10 -6.11 -6.95 15.50
CA SER A 10 -5.17 -6.30 16.40
C SER A 10 -4.50 -5.11 15.70
N GLU A 11 -4.41 -3.97 16.39
CA GLU A 11 -3.69 -2.78 15.95
C GLU A 11 -2.18 -3.06 15.96
N ILE A 12 -1.51 -2.81 14.83
CA ILE A 12 -0.06 -2.96 14.70
C ILE A 12 0.54 -1.57 14.45
N ALA A 13 1.46 -1.16 15.33
CA ALA A 13 2.29 0.00 15.08
C ALA A 13 3.28 -0.32 13.97
N VAL A 14 3.15 0.35 12.82
CA VAL A 14 4.05 0.20 11.68
C VAL A 14 4.61 1.58 11.34
N ASN A 15 5.93 1.71 11.29
CA ASN A 15 6.55 2.87 10.68
C ASN A 15 6.69 2.62 9.18
N ILE A 16 6.15 3.52 8.37
CA ILE A 16 6.21 3.45 6.91
C ILE A 16 7.17 4.51 6.40
N GLN A 17 8.19 4.05 5.68
CA GLN A 17 9.04 4.92 4.87
C GLN A 17 8.76 4.64 3.40
N GLY A 18 8.24 5.64 2.68
CA GLY A 18 8.08 5.59 1.23
C GLY A 18 9.08 6.52 0.55
N ASN A 19 9.71 6.06 -0.53
CA ASN A 19 10.42 6.92 -1.48
C ASN A 19 9.72 6.84 -2.86
N ASP A 20 9.27 7.97 -3.38
CA ASP A 20 8.46 8.12 -4.60
C ASP A 20 9.09 9.15 -5.57
N GLU A 21 10.42 9.13 -5.68
CA GLU A 21 11.19 10.17 -6.39
C GLU A 21 11.25 9.95 -7.91
N ILE A 22 10.53 10.80 -8.66
CA ILE A 22 10.51 10.83 -10.14
C ILE A 22 11.73 11.54 -10.76
N ALA A 23 12.71 12.03 -9.99
CA ALA A 23 13.98 12.51 -10.55
C ALA A 23 15.15 12.39 -9.56
N ALA A 24 16.20 11.66 -9.97
CA ALA A 24 17.55 11.65 -9.40
C ALA A 24 17.83 10.89 -8.08
N SER A 25 17.03 9.88 -7.72
CA SER A 25 17.43 8.92 -6.67
C SER A 25 18.35 7.83 -7.23
N VAL A 26 19.38 7.46 -6.47
CA VAL A 26 20.25 6.29 -6.75
C VAL A 26 19.55 4.98 -6.36
N HIS A 27 18.41 5.06 -5.67
CA HIS A 27 17.65 3.93 -5.16
C HIS A 27 16.28 3.83 -5.83
N PRO A 28 15.84 2.63 -6.24
CA PRO A 28 14.50 2.43 -6.78
C PRO A 28 13.44 2.81 -5.74
N PRO A 29 12.24 3.20 -6.19
CA PRO A 29 11.15 3.51 -5.28
C PRO A 29 10.88 2.29 -4.38
N GLN A 30 10.77 2.56 -3.08
CA GLN A 30 10.63 1.55 -2.04
C GLN A 30 9.61 1.97 -0.96
N ILE A 31 8.89 0.98 -0.43
CA ILE A 31 8.07 1.10 0.77
C ILE A 31 8.70 0.18 1.82
N THR A 32 9.02 0.71 2.98
CA THR A 32 9.61 -0.05 4.09
C THR A 32 8.70 0.02 5.30
N LEU A 33 8.34 -1.15 5.83
CA LEU A 33 7.48 -1.32 6.99
C LEU A 33 8.32 -1.90 8.13
N TYR A 34 8.52 -1.14 9.20
CA TYR A 34 9.26 -1.59 10.38
C TYR A 34 8.32 -2.13 11.44
N GLY A 35 8.64 -3.31 11.97
CA GLY A 35 7.98 -3.90 13.14
C GLY A 35 8.98 -4.60 14.06
N ASP A 36 8.50 -5.05 15.22
CA ASP A 36 9.36 -5.59 16.28
C ASP A 36 10.07 -6.90 15.90
N SER A 37 9.47 -7.70 15.01
CA SER A 37 10.03 -8.96 14.54
C SER A 37 10.91 -8.81 13.29
N GLY A 38 11.01 -7.60 12.74
CA GLY A 38 11.78 -7.33 11.53
C GLY A 38 11.10 -6.31 10.61
N THR A 39 11.67 -6.18 9.42
CA THR A 39 11.31 -5.18 8.43
C THR A 39 10.79 -5.84 7.17
N LEU A 40 9.68 -5.35 6.62
CA LEU A 40 9.24 -5.68 5.26
C LEU A 40 9.68 -4.57 4.31
N ILE A 41 10.23 -4.94 3.17
CA ILE A 41 10.72 -4.02 2.15
C ILE A 41 10.04 -4.41 0.83
N LEU A 42 9.27 -3.46 0.28
CA LEU A 42 8.65 -3.57 -1.03
C LEU A 42 9.40 -2.66 -1.99
N THR A 43 9.85 -3.21 -3.11
CA THR A 43 10.57 -2.47 -4.17
C THR A 43 9.99 -2.80 -5.54
N GLY A 44 10.30 -1.93 -6.52
CA GLY A 44 9.98 -2.18 -7.92
C GLY A 44 8.55 -1.83 -8.32
N PHE A 45 7.73 -1.30 -7.41
CA PHE A 45 6.45 -0.72 -7.79
C PHE A 45 6.70 0.37 -8.86
N PHE A 46 5.89 0.35 -9.91
CA PHE A 46 6.06 1.08 -11.19
C PHE A 46 7.02 0.49 -12.23
N THR A 47 7.67 -0.66 -11.97
CA THR A 47 8.55 -1.33 -12.96
C THR A 47 8.31 -2.85 -13.01
N ASN A 48 7.52 -3.33 -13.99
CA ASN A 48 7.33 -4.75 -14.36
C ASN A 48 7.07 -5.77 -13.22
N GLY A 49 6.58 -5.34 -12.06
CA GLY A 49 6.24 -6.20 -10.92
C GLY A 49 6.59 -5.56 -9.58
N TYR A 50 6.47 -6.30 -8.48
CA TYR A 50 6.94 -5.86 -7.17
C TYR A 50 7.65 -7.02 -6.47
N THR A 51 8.70 -6.68 -5.74
CA THR A 51 9.40 -7.65 -4.88
C THR A 51 9.10 -7.31 -3.44
N VAL A 52 8.65 -8.30 -2.67
CA VAL A 52 8.49 -8.20 -1.22
C VAL A 52 9.63 -8.97 -0.59
N SER A 53 10.36 -8.35 0.34
CA SER A 53 11.39 -9.02 1.13
C SER A 53 11.20 -8.76 2.61
N LYS A 54 11.70 -9.68 3.44
CA LYS A 54 11.68 -9.60 4.88
C LYS A 54 13.09 -9.68 5.43
N LEU A 55 13.46 -8.71 6.27
CA LEU A 55 14.66 -8.75 7.07
C LEU A 55 14.27 -9.03 8.53
N CYS A 56 14.55 -10.23 9.04
CA CYS A 56 14.28 -10.59 10.43
C CYS A 56 15.16 -9.78 11.40
N ALA A 57 14.66 -9.54 12.62
CA ALA A 57 15.45 -8.90 13.68
C ALA A 57 16.75 -9.67 13.95
N GLY A 58 17.90 -8.98 13.87
CA GLY A 58 19.23 -9.57 14.00
C GLY A 58 19.73 -10.34 12.76
N GLY A 59 18.91 -10.45 11.71
CA GLY A 59 19.31 -10.97 10.40
C GLY A 59 20.22 -9.98 9.65
N ARG A 60 21.01 -10.50 8.71
CA ARG A 60 21.91 -9.69 7.87
C ARG A 60 21.45 -9.53 6.44
N GLU A 61 20.68 -10.49 5.92
CA GLU A 61 20.25 -10.53 4.52
C GLU A 61 18.72 -10.58 4.43
N PRO A 62 18.09 -9.76 3.57
CA PRO A 62 16.66 -9.85 3.29
C PRO A 62 16.30 -11.15 2.55
N GLU A 63 15.26 -11.82 3.03
CA GLU A 63 14.65 -12.97 2.37
C GLU A 63 13.51 -12.51 1.45
N ILE A 64 13.51 -12.93 0.19
CA ILE A 64 12.40 -12.64 -0.74
C ILE A 64 11.18 -13.49 -0.34
N LEU A 65 10.05 -12.82 -0.11
CA LEU A 65 8.79 -13.47 0.20
C LEU A 65 7.96 -13.67 -1.08
N PRO A 66 7.37 -14.86 -1.28
CA PRO A 66 6.40 -15.04 -2.34
C PRO A 66 5.15 -14.21 -2.03
N VAL A 67 4.56 -13.61 -3.06
CA VAL A 67 3.24 -13.00 -2.95
C VAL A 67 2.23 -14.13 -2.73
N PRO A 68 1.37 -14.07 -1.70
CA PRO A 68 0.34 -15.09 -1.50
C PRO A 68 -0.52 -15.28 -2.74
N GLN A 69 -0.61 -16.52 -3.24
CA GLN A 69 -1.34 -16.84 -4.49
C GLN A 69 -2.78 -16.32 -4.48
N ARG A 70 -3.45 -16.37 -3.33
CA ARG A 70 -4.80 -15.82 -3.15
C ARG A 70 -4.92 -14.35 -3.57
N LEU A 71 -3.87 -13.53 -3.39
CA LEU A 71 -3.90 -12.11 -3.80
C LEU A 71 -3.72 -11.96 -5.31
N LEU A 72 -2.98 -12.87 -5.93
CA LEU A 72 -2.80 -12.91 -7.39
C LEU A 72 -4.09 -13.36 -8.08
N ASP A 73 -4.74 -14.40 -7.55
CA ASP A 73 -5.99 -14.96 -8.08
C ASP A 73 -7.18 -13.99 -8.01
N GLU A 74 -7.09 -12.97 -7.15
CA GLU A 74 -8.12 -11.95 -6.96
C GLU A 74 -8.08 -10.81 -7.98
N MET A 75 -6.94 -10.68 -8.66
CA MET A 75 -6.74 -9.67 -9.69
C MET A 75 -7.48 -10.09 -10.96
N PRO A 76 -8.26 -9.19 -11.59
CA PRO A 76 -8.79 -9.43 -12.92
C PRO A 76 -7.65 -9.74 -13.90
N ASP A 77 -7.88 -10.63 -14.86
CA ASP A 77 -6.97 -10.88 -15.98
C ASP A 77 -7.50 -10.18 -17.24
N SER A 78 -7.51 -8.85 -17.17
CA SER A 78 -8.17 -7.96 -18.14
C SER A 78 -7.19 -7.25 -19.09
N GLY A 79 -5.89 -7.49 -18.96
CA GLY A 79 -4.86 -6.83 -19.73
C GLY A 79 -3.53 -6.74 -18.96
N ASP A 80 -2.86 -5.59 -19.07
CA ASP A 80 -1.63 -5.34 -18.35
C ASP A 80 -1.89 -5.10 -16.84
N PRO A 81 -0.86 -5.16 -15.97
CA PRO A 81 -1.03 -5.01 -14.52
C PRO A 81 -1.75 -3.73 -14.10
N VAL A 82 -1.57 -2.62 -14.81
CA VAL A 82 -2.26 -1.35 -14.51
C VAL A 82 -3.74 -1.48 -14.85
N GLN A 83 -4.07 -2.05 -16.02
CA GLN A 83 -5.46 -2.33 -16.38
C GLN A 83 -6.12 -3.28 -15.38
N ASN A 84 -5.42 -4.29 -14.89
CA ASN A 84 -5.94 -5.23 -13.89
C ASN A 84 -6.28 -4.53 -12.56
N MET A 85 -5.45 -3.57 -12.13
CA MET A 85 -5.75 -2.73 -10.96
C MET A 85 -6.98 -1.85 -11.18
N TRP A 86 -7.09 -1.18 -12.34
CA TRP A 86 -8.27 -0.37 -12.66
C TRP A 86 -9.55 -1.19 -12.77
N SER A 87 -9.47 -2.36 -13.40
CA SER A 87 -10.60 -3.30 -13.49
C SER A 87 -11.04 -3.80 -12.12
N ALA A 88 -10.11 -4.04 -11.19
CA ALA A 88 -10.44 -4.44 -9.81
C ALA A 88 -11.18 -3.31 -9.09
N LEU A 89 -10.66 -2.08 -9.18
CA LEU A 89 -11.31 -0.90 -8.60
C LEU A 89 -12.72 -0.71 -9.16
N ALA A 90 -12.89 -0.77 -10.49
CA ALA A 90 -14.18 -0.58 -11.13
C ALA A 90 -15.18 -1.68 -10.77
N ARG A 91 -14.74 -2.95 -10.75
CA ARG A 91 -15.56 -4.10 -10.32
C ARG A 91 -16.13 -3.88 -8.92
N ASP A 92 -15.25 -3.59 -7.95
CA ASP A 92 -15.64 -3.50 -6.55
C ASP A 92 -16.46 -2.22 -6.28
N PHE A 93 -16.18 -1.11 -6.97
CA PHE A 93 -16.96 0.12 -6.91
C PHE A 93 -18.39 -0.03 -7.46
N ILE A 94 -18.56 -0.70 -8.61
CA ILE A 94 -19.88 -0.93 -9.21
C ILE A 94 -20.72 -1.83 -8.31
N ALA A 95 -20.12 -2.91 -7.80
CA ALA A 95 -20.78 -3.83 -6.87
C ALA A 95 -21.27 -3.10 -5.61
N ASP A 96 -20.46 -2.21 -5.03
CA ASP A 96 -20.88 -1.38 -3.88
C ASP A 96 -22.11 -0.51 -4.21
N ILE A 97 -22.07 0.24 -5.34
CA ILE A 97 -23.21 1.06 -5.78
C ILE A 97 -24.49 0.24 -5.96
N GLN A 98 -24.36 -0.99 -6.43
CA GLN A 98 -25.47 -1.91 -6.67
C GLN A 98 -25.95 -2.64 -5.40
N GLY A 99 -25.26 -2.47 -4.27
CA GLY A 99 -25.56 -3.20 -3.03
C GLY A 99 -25.18 -4.68 -3.10
N GLU A 100 -24.27 -5.04 -4.00
CA GLU A 100 -23.74 -6.38 -4.15
C GLU A 100 -22.54 -6.62 -3.23
N GLN A 101 -22.17 -7.90 -3.05
CA GLN A 101 -20.97 -8.23 -2.30
C GLN A 101 -19.73 -7.76 -3.05
N HIS A 102 -18.90 -6.95 -2.39
CA HIS A 102 -17.66 -6.43 -2.95
C HIS A 102 -16.48 -6.63 -1.97
N ARG A 103 -15.26 -6.47 -2.49
CA ARG A 103 -14.04 -6.43 -1.67
C ARG A 103 -13.78 -5.00 -1.17
N PRO A 104 -13.01 -4.82 -0.09
CA PRO A 104 -12.52 -3.48 0.26
C PRO A 104 -11.76 -2.86 -0.92
N TYR A 105 -12.08 -1.61 -1.22
CA TYR A 105 -11.45 -0.84 -2.31
C TYR A 105 -11.24 0.61 -1.87
N LEU A 106 -10.47 1.38 -2.65
CA LEU A 106 -10.26 2.80 -2.38
C LEU A 106 -11.53 3.60 -2.70
N THR A 107 -12.20 4.09 -1.65
CA THR A 107 -13.44 4.86 -1.77
C THR A 107 -13.17 6.36 -1.97
N PHE A 108 -14.22 7.13 -2.25
CA PHE A 108 -14.13 8.59 -2.24
C PHE A 108 -13.77 9.16 -0.87
N TYR A 109 -14.18 8.49 0.22
CA TYR A 109 -13.81 8.90 1.56
C TYR A 109 -12.31 8.73 1.80
N ASP A 110 -11.73 7.61 1.37
CA ASP A 110 -10.28 7.39 1.43
C ASP A 110 -9.53 8.45 0.60
N GLY A 111 -10.02 8.75 -0.60
CA GLY A 111 -9.49 9.82 -1.44
C GLY A 111 -9.52 11.20 -0.77
N TYR A 112 -10.58 11.53 -0.04
CA TYR A 112 -10.66 12.76 0.74
C TYR A 112 -9.61 12.82 1.87
N ILE A 113 -9.39 11.70 2.57
CA ILE A 113 -8.35 11.62 3.61
C ILE A 113 -6.96 11.82 2.99
N TYR A 114 -6.68 11.21 1.84
CA TYR A 114 -5.41 11.39 1.13
C TYR A 114 -5.21 12.83 0.66
N GLN A 115 -6.24 13.47 0.09
CA GLN A 115 -6.16 14.88 -0.30
C GLN A 115 -5.91 15.78 0.92
N SER A 116 -6.57 15.50 2.05
CA SER A 116 -6.35 16.25 3.29
C SER A 116 -4.91 16.14 3.79
N ALA A 117 -4.28 14.96 3.65
CA ALA A 117 -2.87 14.76 3.96
C ALA A 117 -1.95 15.53 2.99
N ILE A 118 -2.22 15.46 1.69
CA ILE A 118 -1.48 16.19 0.66
C ILE A 118 -1.52 17.69 0.93
N ASP A 119 -2.69 18.24 1.25
CA ASP A 119 -2.86 19.65 1.56
C ASP A 119 -2.11 20.04 2.84
N ALA A 120 -2.15 19.19 3.87
CA ALA A 120 -1.38 19.39 5.09
C ALA A 120 0.12 19.54 4.83
N ILE A 121 0.68 18.66 4.01
CA ILE A 121 2.10 18.67 3.64
C ILE A 121 2.41 19.92 2.83
N ARG A 122 1.59 20.24 1.81
CA ARG A 122 1.78 21.42 0.94
C ARG A 122 1.69 22.75 1.69
N CYS A 123 0.85 22.84 2.72
CA CYS A 123 0.75 24.05 3.53
C CYS A 123 2.01 24.36 4.33
N GLY A 124 2.91 23.39 4.56
CA GLY A 124 4.20 23.62 5.24
C GLY A 124 4.10 24.03 6.71
N ASN A 125 2.91 24.00 7.32
CA ASN A 125 2.65 24.52 8.67
C ASN A 125 3.07 23.58 9.81
N GLY A 126 4.08 22.74 9.61
CA GLY A 126 4.54 21.77 10.59
C GLY A 126 3.50 20.67 10.88
N TRP A 127 3.38 20.27 12.16
CA TRP A 127 2.52 19.16 12.56
C TRP A 127 1.03 19.48 12.38
N ARG A 128 0.31 18.64 11.62
CA ARG A 128 -1.14 18.73 11.45
C ARG A 128 -1.81 17.41 11.82
N LYS A 129 -2.83 17.48 12.68
CA LYS A 129 -3.72 16.34 12.91
C LYS A 129 -4.64 16.19 11.69
N LEU A 130 -4.61 15.01 11.07
CA LEU A 130 -5.60 14.62 10.07
C LEU A 130 -6.87 14.16 10.79
N GLY A 131 -8.04 14.56 10.29
CA GLY A 131 -9.32 14.13 10.83
C GLY A 131 -9.49 12.63 10.66
N LEU A 132 -9.89 11.96 11.75
CA LEU A 132 -10.54 10.65 11.79
C LEU A 132 -11.80 10.84 12.62
#